data_AF-A0A7S0FGM5-F1
#
_entry.id   AF-A0A7S0FGM5-F1
#
_cell.length_a   1.000
_cell.length_b   1.000
_cell.length_c   1.000
_cell.angle_alpha   90.00
_cell.angle_beta   90.00
_cell.angle_gamma   90.00
#
_symmetry.space_group_name_H-M   'P 1'
#
loop_
_entity.id
_entity.type
_entity.pdbx_description
1 polymer ?
#
loop_
_entity_poly.entity_id
_entity_poly.type
_entity_poly.pdbx_seq_one_letter_code
_entity_poly.pdbx_strand_id
1 'polypeptide(L)'
;VGGAGGMGGMGGMCGMPGMMGGQLSAQPVPAAPQPQAAVQPAPEKMEPRVDPQVRELCRAFNIEDRLMKKLNDAMMRRDTFEDDLQTVREKLSQPRPDIGVLIRQLEQGNFVSKNSMHRDVAALVDKYQLDDRATHRLVESMTKRKDTMKEDLKHLDVRLASAERPSGLLMTLLQGLDVNGELPAPPRSLGLGGSYRGGGSAMDRDRDRDRRSRERRERSRSRSRRRR
;
A
#
# COMPACT_ATOMS: atom_id res chain seq x y z
N VAL A 1 27.39 -1.31 -42.13
CA VAL A 1 27.15 -2.73 -41.76
C VAL A 1 26.50 -2.71 -40.40
N GLY A 2 25.24 -3.05 -40.14
CA GLY A 2 24.16 -3.71 -40.87
C GLY A 2 23.23 -4.23 -39.76
N GLY A 3 21.90 -4.05 -39.88
CA GLY A 3 20.99 -4.61 -38.88
C GLY A 3 19.65 -3.89 -38.76
N ALA A 4 18.87 -3.89 -39.84
CA ALA A 4 17.43 -3.66 -39.79
C ALA A 4 16.72 -4.97 -39.41
N GLY A 5 15.80 -4.90 -38.46
CA GLY A 5 14.87 -5.97 -38.11
C GLY A 5 13.85 -5.39 -37.13
N GLY A 6 12.55 -5.68 -37.19
CA GLY A 6 11.80 -6.60 -38.01
C GLY A 6 10.40 -6.67 -37.38
N MET A 7 9.41 -6.62 -38.26
CA MET A 7 7.96 -6.82 -38.09
C MET A 7 7.47 -7.78 -36.98
N GLY A 8 6.26 -7.49 -36.49
CA GLY A 8 5.30 -8.44 -35.89
C GLY A 8 4.32 -7.69 -34.97
N GLY A 9 3.03 -7.50 -35.24
CA GLY A 9 2.09 -8.33 -35.99
C GLY A 9 1.42 -9.33 -35.04
N MET A 10 0.23 -9.00 -34.54
CA MET A 10 -0.82 -9.88 -33.95
C MET A 10 -1.70 -8.99 -33.03
N GLY A 11 -3.03 -8.96 -33.08
CA GLY A 11 -3.99 -9.90 -33.66
C GLY A 11 -4.95 -10.38 -32.56
N GLY A 12 -6.25 -10.31 -32.81
CA GLY A 12 -7.29 -11.10 -32.11
C GLY A 12 -7.86 -10.44 -30.85
N MET A 13 -9.12 -9.97 -30.81
CA MET A 13 -10.43 -10.67 -30.89
C MET A 13 -10.88 -11.31 -29.58
N CYS A 14 -12.22 -11.45 -29.49
CA CYS A 14 -13.04 -12.10 -28.45
C CYS A 14 -13.45 -11.15 -27.31
N GLY A 15 -14.70 -10.68 -27.15
CA GLY A 15 -15.98 -11.37 -27.34
C GLY A 15 -16.16 -12.35 -26.17
N MET A 16 -17.24 -12.44 -25.41
CA MET A 16 -18.57 -11.85 -25.38
C MET A 16 -19.21 -12.22 -24.01
N PRO A 17 -20.46 -11.82 -23.71
CA PRO A 17 -21.05 -11.79 -22.36
C PRO A 17 -21.92 -13.01 -21.99
N GLY A 18 -22.26 -13.09 -20.70
CA GLY A 18 -23.49 -13.71 -20.19
C GLY A 18 -23.35 -15.14 -19.67
N MET A 19 -23.98 -15.43 -18.52
CA MET A 19 -24.98 -16.50 -18.35
C MET A 19 -25.44 -16.62 -16.89
N MET A 20 -26.77 -16.70 -16.76
CA MET A 20 -27.57 -17.54 -15.85
C MET A 20 -27.35 -17.41 -14.32
N GLY A 21 -28.35 -17.07 -13.49
CA GLY A 21 -29.79 -17.29 -13.62
C GLY A 21 -30.17 -18.71 -13.15
N GLY A 22 -30.26 -18.91 -11.84
CA GLY A 22 -30.63 -20.18 -11.22
C GLY A 22 -31.39 -19.98 -9.91
N GLN A 23 -32.70 -19.75 -10.02
CA GLN A 23 -33.65 -19.86 -8.91
C GLN A 23 -33.86 -21.35 -8.60
N LEU A 24 -33.51 -21.77 -7.38
CA LEU A 24 -34.00 -23.02 -6.81
C LEU A 24 -34.96 -22.69 -5.68
N SER A 25 -36.24 -22.94 -5.97
CA SER A 25 -37.37 -22.93 -5.06
C SER A 25 -37.28 -24.09 -4.08
N ALA A 26 -36.99 -23.78 -2.80
CA ALA A 26 -37.05 -24.72 -1.69
C ALA A 26 -38.48 -24.85 -1.16
N GLN A 27 -38.95 -26.09 -1.00
CA GLN A 27 -40.25 -26.42 -0.41
C GLN A 27 -40.23 -26.29 1.13
N PRO A 28 -41.35 -25.90 1.77
CA PRO A 28 -41.47 -25.86 3.23
C PRO A 28 -41.81 -27.26 3.79
N VAL A 29 -40.97 -27.76 4.69
CA VAL A 29 -41.24 -28.95 5.51
C VAL A 29 -41.96 -28.54 6.82
N PRO A 30 -42.97 -29.29 7.29
CA PRO A 30 -43.72 -28.98 8.50
C PRO A 30 -42.87 -29.21 9.77
N ALA A 31 -42.91 -28.23 10.67
CA ALA A 31 -42.13 -28.15 11.90
C ALA A 31 -42.63 -29.15 12.97
N ALA A 32 -41.70 -29.96 13.49
CA ALA A 32 -41.92 -30.75 14.71
C ALA A 32 -41.73 -29.87 15.96
N PRO A 33 -42.50 -30.12 17.04
CA PRO A 33 -42.38 -29.37 18.30
C PRO A 33 -41.06 -29.70 18.99
N GLN A 34 -40.17 -28.69 19.10
CA GLN A 34 -38.90 -28.84 19.80
C GLN A 34 -39.11 -28.81 21.32
N PRO A 35 -38.41 -29.69 22.08
CA PRO A 35 -38.42 -29.66 23.54
C PRO A 35 -37.81 -28.34 24.03
N GLN A 36 -38.49 -27.70 24.99
CA GLN A 36 -38.05 -26.49 25.67
C GLN A 36 -36.70 -26.75 26.36
N ALA A 37 -35.61 -26.36 25.69
CA ALA A 37 -34.29 -26.42 26.26
C ALA A 37 -34.20 -25.42 27.42
N ALA A 38 -33.85 -25.94 28.59
CA ALA A 38 -33.55 -25.16 29.78
C ALA A 38 -32.58 -24.01 29.43
N VAL A 39 -32.96 -22.80 29.81
CA VAL A 39 -32.15 -21.58 29.69
C VAL A 39 -30.89 -21.78 30.51
N GLN A 40 -29.82 -22.26 29.86
CA GLN A 40 -28.49 -22.27 30.48
C GLN A 40 -28.07 -20.80 30.67
N PRO A 41 -27.60 -20.41 31.86
CA PRO A 41 -27.11 -19.06 32.09
C PRO A 41 -26.02 -18.76 31.07
N ALA A 42 -26.25 -17.73 30.25
CA ALA A 42 -25.33 -17.33 29.21
C ALA A 42 -23.95 -17.12 29.84
N PRO A 43 -22.88 -17.74 29.32
CA PRO A 43 -21.54 -17.59 29.88
C PRO A 43 -21.22 -16.11 29.96
N GLU A 44 -20.98 -15.62 31.17
CA GLU A 44 -20.48 -14.26 31.39
C GLU A 44 -19.26 -14.10 30.50
N LYS A 45 -19.41 -13.23 29.49
CA LYS A 45 -18.34 -12.92 28.55
C LYS A 45 -17.24 -12.26 29.38
N MET A 46 -16.25 -13.05 29.80
CA MET A 46 -15.03 -12.53 30.38
C MET A 46 -14.52 -11.46 29.44
N GLU A 47 -14.61 -10.20 29.88
CA GLU A 47 -14.15 -9.11 29.05
C GLU A 47 -12.66 -9.35 28.77
N PRO A 48 -12.23 -9.23 27.51
CA PRO A 48 -10.84 -9.46 27.15
C PRO A 48 -9.98 -8.56 28.02
N ARG A 49 -8.95 -9.15 28.64
CA ARG A 49 -7.98 -8.45 29.47
C ARG A 49 -7.16 -7.51 28.57
N VAL A 50 -7.72 -6.34 28.30
CA VAL A 50 -7.03 -5.24 27.61
C VAL A 50 -6.07 -4.61 28.61
N ASP A 51 -4.83 -4.43 28.17
CA ASP A 51 -3.80 -3.77 28.97
C ASP A 51 -4.23 -2.35 29.41
N PRO A 52 -3.99 -1.95 30.67
CA PRO A 52 -4.40 -0.64 31.18
C PRO A 52 -3.80 0.53 30.38
N GLN A 53 -2.58 0.42 29.86
CA GLN A 53 -1.94 1.48 29.10
C GLN A 53 -2.58 1.65 27.71
N VAL A 54 -2.93 0.54 27.04
CA VAL A 54 -3.67 0.57 25.77
C VAL A 54 -5.05 1.17 25.98
N ARG A 55 -5.72 0.82 27.10
CA ARG A 55 -7.03 1.39 27.46
C ARG A 55 -6.97 2.90 27.70
N GLU A 56 -5.96 3.36 28.43
CA GLU A 56 -5.75 4.80 28.68
C GLU A 56 -5.50 5.55 27.36
N LEU A 57 -4.66 4.99 26.48
CA LEU A 57 -4.38 5.54 25.16
C LEU A 57 -5.66 5.65 24.31
N CYS A 58 -6.43 4.58 24.22
CA CYS A 58 -7.69 4.58 23.46
C CYS A 58 -8.71 5.57 24.03
N ARG A 59 -8.79 5.71 25.36
CA ARG A 59 -9.63 6.71 26.00
C ARG A 59 -9.19 8.14 25.70
N ALA A 60 -7.89 8.41 25.70
CA ALA A 60 -7.34 9.75 25.42
C ALA A 60 -7.64 10.24 24.00
N PHE A 61 -7.67 9.32 23.02
CA PHE A 61 -7.93 9.62 21.62
C PHE A 61 -9.36 9.27 21.16
N ASN A 62 -10.24 8.88 22.09
CA ASN A 62 -11.63 8.49 21.83
C ASN A 62 -11.77 7.39 20.76
N ILE A 63 -10.94 6.36 20.85
CA ILE A 63 -10.91 5.21 19.95
C ILE A 63 -11.96 4.18 20.38
N GLU A 64 -12.75 3.69 19.42
CA GLU A 64 -13.81 2.69 19.66
C GLU A 64 -13.25 1.39 20.29
N ASP A 65 -14.00 0.80 21.22
CA ASP A 65 -13.62 -0.44 21.93
C ASP A 65 -13.26 -1.60 21.00
N ARG A 66 -13.91 -1.65 19.82
CA ARG A 66 -13.62 -2.66 18.81
C ARG A 66 -12.20 -2.55 18.25
N LEU A 67 -11.71 -1.32 18.07
CA LEU A 67 -10.35 -1.05 17.60
C LEU A 67 -9.33 -1.18 18.73
N MET A 68 -9.69 -0.80 19.95
CA MET A 68 -8.88 -1.01 21.15
C MET A 68 -8.51 -2.49 21.35
N LYS A 69 -9.49 -3.40 21.22
CA LYS A 69 -9.23 -4.85 21.33
C LYS A 69 -8.27 -5.35 20.25
N LYS A 70 -8.46 -4.91 19.00
CA LYS A 70 -7.56 -5.26 17.89
C LYS A 70 -6.14 -4.72 18.09
N LEU A 71 -6.01 -3.49 18.57
CA LEU A 71 -4.72 -2.89 18.88
C LEU A 71 -4.01 -3.70 19.98
N ASN A 72 -4.70 -4.01 21.07
CA ASN A 72 -4.18 -4.85 22.16
C ASN A 72 -3.70 -6.22 21.63
N ASP A 73 -4.53 -6.90 20.84
CA ASP A 73 -4.17 -8.21 20.26
C ASP A 73 -2.97 -8.13 19.33
N ALA A 74 -2.83 -7.05 18.54
CA ALA A 74 -1.68 -6.84 17.66
C ALA A 74 -0.39 -6.56 18.45
N MET A 75 -0.48 -5.80 19.54
CA MET A 75 0.67 -5.45 20.38
C MET A 75 1.13 -6.63 21.25
N MET A 76 0.21 -7.44 21.79
CA MET A 76 0.54 -8.63 22.59
C MET A 76 1.25 -9.73 21.80
N ARG A 77 1.22 -9.68 20.46
CA ARG A 77 1.95 -10.61 19.59
C ARG A 77 3.43 -10.22 19.37
N ARG A 78 3.82 -9.01 19.76
CA ARG A 78 5.16 -8.46 19.51
C ARG A 78 5.91 -8.31 20.82
N ASP A 79 7.22 -8.50 20.77
CA ASP A 79 8.09 -8.33 21.94
C ASP A 79 8.39 -6.84 22.23
N THR A 80 8.10 -5.95 21.28
CA THR A 80 8.38 -4.50 21.33
C THR A 80 7.20 -3.67 21.84
N PHE A 81 6.50 -4.14 22.87
CA PHE A 81 5.24 -3.55 23.33
C PHE A 81 5.35 -2.06 23.70
N GLU A 82 6.31 -1.68 24.57
CA GLU A 82 6.45 -0.30 25.07
C GLU A 82 6.84 0.69 23.95
N ASP A 83 7.80 0.30 23.11
CA ASP A 83 8.26 1.12 21.99
C ASP A 83 7.17 1.32 20.94
N ASP A 84 6.39 0.27 20.65
CA ASP A 84 5.26 0.34 19.74
C ASP A 84 4.17 1.24 20.33
N LEU A 85 3.89 1.16 21.64
CA LEU A 85 2.89 1.99 22.32
C LEU A 85 3.25 3.48 22.23
N GLN A 86 4.51 3.82 22.48
CA GLN A 86 4.99 5.19 22.39
C GLN A 86 4.90 5.71 20.95
N THR A 87 5.28 4.91 19.97
CA THR A 87 5.21 5.28 18.55
C THR A 87 3.75 5.46 18.08
N VAL A 88 2.83 4.59 18.52
CA VAL A 88 1.40 4.73 18.24
C VAL A 88 0.86 6.02 18.86
N ARG A 89 1.24 6.34 20.10
CA ARG A 89 0.85 7.59 20.77
C ARG A 89 1.31 8.82 20.00
N GLU A 90 2.57 8.83 19.54
CA GLU A 90 3.10 9.91 18.71
C GLU A 90 2.34 10.05 17.39
N LYS A 91 2.08 8.95 16.68
CA LYS A 91 1.34 8.98 15.42
C LYS A 91 -0.12 9.42 15.62
N LEU A 92 -0.77 9.01 16.70
CA LEU A 92 -2.11 9.45 17.06
C LEU A 92 -2.18 10.94 17.44
N SER A 93 -1.06 11.55 17.84
CA SER A 93 -1.02 13.00 18.10
C SER A 93 -1.03 13.86 16.82
N GLN A 94 -0.77 13.26 15.67
CA GLN A 94 -0.78 13.96 14.38
C GLN A 94 -2.21 14.29 13.93
N PRO A 95 -2.42 15.35 13.12
CA PRO A 95 -3.74 15.68 12.62
C PRO A 95 -4.25 14.60 11.66
N ARG A 96 -5.41 14.01 11.99
CA ARG A 96 -6.10 12.94 11.22
C ARG A 96 -5.35 11.60 11.20
N PRO A 97 -5.07 10.99 12.35
CA PRO A 97 -4.44 9.68 12.37
C PRO A 97 -5.48 8.60 12.01
N ASP A 98 -5.11 7.69 11.12
CA ASP A 98 -5.92 6.51 10.85
C ASP A 98 -5.43 5.33 11.70
N ILE A 99 -6.06 5.14 12.86
CA ILE A 99 -5.75 4.02 13.75
C ILE A 99 -5.92 2.66 13.07
N GLY A 100 -6.84 2.53 12.10
CA GLY A 100 -7.03 1.29 11.35
C GLY A 100 -5.82 0.93 10.50
N VAL A 101 -5.16 1.93 9.92
CA VAL A 101 -3.89 1.75 9.20
C VAL A 101 -2.77 1.34 10.16
N LEU A 102 -2.67 1.96 11.33
CA LEU A 102 -1.64 1.62 12.33
C LEU A 102 -1.80 0.18 12.85
N ILE A 103 -3.02 -0.24 13.17
CA ILE A 103 -3.32 -1.62 13.60
C ILE A 103 -2.90 -2.61 12.50
N ARG A 104 -3.26 -2.35 11.24
CA ARG A 104 -2.85 -3.21 10.11
C ARG A 104 -1.32 -3.29 9.96
N GLN A 105 -0.60 -2.19 10.16
CA GLN A 105 0.87 -2.19 10.13
C GLN A 105 1.46 -3.03 11.27
N LEU A 106 0.89 -2.95 12.48
CA LEU A 106 1.30 -3.77 13.63
C LEU A 106 1.05 -5.26 13.36
N GLU A 107 -0.14 -5.62 12.87
CA GLU A 107 -0.51 -7.00 12.51
C GLU A 107 0.40 -7.59 11.43
N GLN A 108 0.84 -6.79 10.46
CA GLN A 108 1.75 -7.21 9.39
C GLN A 108 3.21 -7.33 9.83
N GLY A 109 3.56 -6.90 11.04
CA GLY A 109 4.97 -6.79 11.48
C GLY A 109 5.72 -5.60 10.87
N ASN A 110 5.07 -4.83 10.01
CA ASN A 110 5.64 -3.68 9.27
C ASN A 110 5.68 -2.38 10.08
N PHE A 111 5.20 -2.40 11.32
CA PHE A 111 5.25 -1.25 12.19
C PHE A 111 6.68 -1.01 12.68
N VAL A 112 7.27 0.10 12.22
CA VAL A 112 8.63 0.51 12.57
C VAL A 112 8.56 1.53 13.71
N SER A 113 8.97 1.09 14.90
CA SER A 113 9.14 1.96 16.06
C SER A 113 10.49 2.66 16.04
N LYS A 114 10.53 3.94 16.43
CA LYS A 114 11.76 4.77 16.37
C LYS A 114 12.93 4.12 17.11
N ASN A 115 12.66 3.48 18.24
CA ASN A 115 13.68 2.84 19.08
C ASN A 115 14.09 1.45 18.58
N SER A 116 13.25 0.80 17.78
CA SER A 116 13.50 -0.54 17.25
C SER A 116 14.39 -0.55 15.99
N MET A 117 14.72 0.62 15.43
CA MET A 117 15.58 0.72 14.25
C MET A 117 17.05 0.56 14.63
N HIS A 118 17.83 -0.11 13.78
CA HIS A 118 19.28 -0.16 13.94
C HIS A 118 19.85 1.27 13.92
N ARG A 119 20.78 1.59 14.83
CA ARG A 119 21.30 2.97 15.00
C ARG A 119 21.84 3.57 13.70
N ASP A 120 22.51 2.76 12.87
CA ASP A 120 23.04 3.19 11.58
C ASP A 120 21.92 3.53 10.57
N VAL A 121 20.80 2.80 10.60
CA VAL A 121 19.64 3.09 9.74
C VAL A 121 18.96 4.38 10.20
N ALA A 122 18.77 4.55 11.51
CA ALA A 122 18.21 5.78 12.09
C ALA A 122 19.06 7.00 11.74
N ALA A 123 20.39 6.88 11.88
CA ALA A 123 21.32 7.95 11.52
C ALA A 123 21.21 8.34 10.04
N LEU A 124 20.99 7.38 9.14
CA LEU A 124 20.84 7.63 7.71
C LEU A 124 19.48 8.27 7.37
N VAL A 125 18.40 7.85 8.05
CA VAL A 125 17.07 8.46 7.94
C VAL A 125 17.10 9.92 8.38
N ASP A 126 17.72 10.21 9.52
CA ASP A 126 17.84 11.56 10.07
C ASP A 126 18.74 12.45 9.19
N LYS A 127 19.89 11.92 8.74
CA LYS A 127 20.87 12.64 7.91
C LYS A 127 20.28 13.12 6.58
N TYR A 128 19.43 12.32 5.95
CA TYR A 128 18.85 12.63 4.64
C TYR A 128 17.36 13.00 4.68
N GLN A 129 16.78 13.11 5.88
CA GLN A 129 15.35 13.38 6.09
C GLN A 129 14.46 12.47 5.21
N LEU A 130 14.69 11.16 5.30
CA LEU A 130 13.96 10.21 4.47
C LEU A 130 12.48 10.19 4.83
N ASP A 131 11.60 10.18 3.82
CA ASP A 131 10.16 10.03 4.05
C ASP A 131 9.81 8.67 4.69
N ASP A 132 8.64 8.58 5.32
CA ASP A 132 8.19 7.38 6.01
C ASP A 132 8.17 6.14 5.10
N ARG A 133 7.84 6.33 3.83
CA ARG A 133 7.74 5.24 2.86
C ARG A 133 9.13 4.68 2.55
N ALA A 134 10.11 5.55 2.33
CA ALA A 134 11.50 5.22 2.04
C ALA A 134 12.18 4.62 3.27
N THR A 135 11.92 5.17 4.45
CA THR A 135 12.37 4.62 5.74
C THR A 135 11.85 3.21 5.94
N HIS A 136 10.54 2.99 5.72
CA HIS A 136 9.94 1.66 5.84
C HIS A 136 10.57 0.67 4.85
N ARG A 137 10.74 1.07 3.58
CA ARG A 137 11.35 0.20 2.57
C ARG A 137 12.81 -0.11 2.89
N LEU A 138 13.56 0.85 3.42
CA LEU A 138 14.94 0.66 3.84
C LEU A 138 15.03 -0.38 4.97
N VAL A 139 14.21 -0.24 6.01
CA VAL A 139 14.16 -1.19 7.14
C VAL A 139 13.80 -2.60 6.64
N GLU A 140 12.83 -2.72 5.73
CA GLU A 140 12.42 -4.00 5.15
C GLU A 140 13.59 -4.68 4.40
N SER A 141 14.28 -3.95 3.51
CA SER A 141 15.42 -4.49 2.74
C SER A 141 16.62 -4.82 3.64
N MET A 142 16.92 -4.00 4.66
CA MET A 142 18.02 -4.28 5.60
C MET A 142 17.72 -5.47 6.51
N THR A 143 16.46 -5.68 6.90
CA THR A 143 16.05 -6.84 7.70
C THR A 143 16.24 -8.16 6.95
N LYS A 144 16.08 -8.15 5.63
CA LYS A 144 16.33 -9.31 4.75
C LYS A 144 17.83 -9.59 4.56
N ARG A 145 18.69 -8.58 4.67
CA ARG A 145 20.13 -8.65 4.36
C ARG A 145 21.00 -8.33 5.56
N LYS A 146 20.80 -9.05 6.66
CA LYS A 146 21.52 -8.78 7.93
C LYS A 146 23.05 -8.88 7.80
N ASP A 147 23.55 -9.76 6.92
CA ASP A 147 24.98 -10.02 6.75
C ASP A 147 25.70 -8.86 6.02
N THR A 148 25.10 -8.31 4.96
CA THR A 148 25.69 -7.22 4.15
C THR A 148 25.21 -5.83 4.56
N MET A 149 24.34 -5.73 5.58
CA MET A 149 23.69 -4.49 6.00
C MET A 149 24.66 -3.32 6.17
N LYS A 150 25.80 -3.54 6.84
CA LYS A 150 26.79 -2.48 7.09
C LYS A 150 27.44 -1.94 5.82
N GLU A 151 27.69 -2.81 4.84
CA GLU A 151 28.29 -2.43 3.56
C GLU A 151 27.27 -1.72 2.68
N ASP A 152 26.05 -2.25 2.63
CA ASP A 152 24.94 -1.65 1.90
C ASP A 152 24.65 -0.23 2.42
N LEU A 153 24.61 -0.02 3.73
CA LEU A 153 24.40 1.30 4.32
C LEU A 153 25.51 2.30 3.97
N LYS A 154 26.77 1.87 3.93
CA LYS A 154 27.89 2.73 3.48
C LYS A 154 27.74 3.13 2.02
N HIS A 155 27.40 2.17 1.15
CA HIS A 155 27.21 2.46 -0.27
C HIS A 155 25.99 3.33 -0.54
N LEU A 156 24.91 3.15 0.23
CA LEU A 156 23.75 4.04 0.19
C LEU A 156 24.13 5.44 0.66
N ASP A 157 24.87 5.59 1.75
CA ASP A 157 25.33 6.89 2.26
C ASP A 157 26.11 7.69 1.20
N VAL A 158 27.10 7.05 0.57
CA VAL A 158 27.92 7.68 -0.49
C VAL A 158 27.06 8.16 -1.67
N ARG A 159 26.03 7.39 -2.05
CA ARG A 159 25.17 7.73 -3.20
C ARG A 159 24.17 8.83 -2.85
N LEU A 160 23.54 8.74 -1.68
CA LEU A 160 22.57 9.72 -1.22
C LEU A 160 23.21 11.08 -0.97
N ALA A 161 24.48 11.13 -0.56
CA ALA A 161 25.22 12.37 -0.37
C ALA A 161 25.27 13.27 -1.63
N SER A 162 25.19 12.67 -2.83
CA SER A 162 25.20 13.41 -4.10
C SER A 162 23.82 13.73 -4.68
N ALA A 163 22.74 13.24 -4.05
CA ALA A 163 21.41 13.28 -4.63
C ALA A 163 20.61 14.50 -4.15
N GLU A 164 19.98 15.22 -5.08
CA GLU A 164 19.05 16.32 -4.76
C GLU A 164 17.76 15.81 -4.07
N ARG A 165 17.37 14.56 -4.36
CA ARG A 165 16.15 13.93 -3.85
C ARG A 165 16.46 12.55 -3.27
N PRO A 166 16.97 12.46 -2.03
CA PRO A 166 17.50 11.22 -1.47
C PRO A 166 16.44 10.12 -1.37
N SER A 167 15.22 10.41 -0.91
CA SER A 167 14.16 9.39 -0.77
C SER A 167 13.76 8.75 -2.10
N GLY A 168 13.71 9.53 -3.18
CA GLY A 168 13.39 9.02 -4.51
C GLY A 168 14.50 8.12 -5.06
N LEU A 169 15.76 8.55 -4.94
CA LEU A 169 16.91 7.75 -5.35
C LEU A 169 17.02 6.46 -4.53
N LEU A 170 16.82 6.55 -3.21
CA LEU A 170 16.86 5.40 -2.31
C LEU A 170 15.88 4.31 -2.76
N MET A 171 14.65 4.67 -3.14
CA MET A 171 13.67 3.70 -3.64
C MET A 171 14.16 2.95 -4.87
N THR A 172 14.76 3.65 -5.84
CA THR A 172 15.32 3.01 -7.04
C THR A 172 16.50 2.10 -6.70
N LEU A 173 17.35 2.50 -5.76
CA LEU A 173 18.49 1.70 -5.30
C LEU A 173 18.03 0.43 -4.58
N LEU A 174 17.06 0.56 -3.67
CA LEU A 174 16.49 -0.58 -2.94
C LEU A 174 15.75 -1.55 -3.88
N GLN A 175 15.04 -1.05 -4.89
CA GLN A 175 14.42 -1.91 -5.89
C GLN A 175 15.47 -2.69 -6.69
N GLY A 176 16.58 -2.05 -7.08
CA GLY A 176 17.70 -2.74 -7.72
C GLY A 176 18.35 -3.80 -6.81
N LEU A 177 18.46 -3.49 -5.51
CA LEU A 177 18.99 -4.38 -4.50
C LEU A 177 18.11 -5.63 -4.30
N ASP A 178 16.79 -5.44 -4.23
CA ASP A 178 15.84 -6.53 -4.07
C ASP A 178 15.81 -7.46 -5.30
N VAL A 179 16.04 -6.93 -6.50
CA VAL A 179 16.01 -7.69 -7.76
C VAL A 179 17.34 -8.38 -8.05
N ASN A 180 18.46 -7.67 -7.92
CA ASN A 180 19.76 -8.16 -8.36
C ASN A 180 20.62 -8.71 -7.20
N GLY A 181 20.23 -8.47 -5.95
CA GLY A 181 21.07 -8.76 -4.78
C GLY A 181 22.27 -7.83 -4.64
N GLU A 182 22.46 -6.87 -5.54
CA GLU A 182 23.56 -5.92 -5.54
C GLU A 182 23.05 -4.51 -5.85
N LEU A 183 23.72 -3.51 -5.30
CA LEU A 183 23.39 -2.12 -5.60
C LEU A 183 23.72 -1.86 -7.08
N PRO A 184 22.76 -1.35 -7.88
CA PRO A 184 23.01 -1.08 -9.31
C PRO A 184 24.23 -0.19 -9.46
N ALA A 185 25.01 -0.27 -10.54
CA ALA A 185 26.17 0.61 -10.71
C ALA A 185 25.75 2.09 -10.50
N PRO A 186 26.56 2.92 -9.81
CA PRO A 186 26.20 4.32 -9.61
C PRO A 186 25.88 4.92 -10.97
N PRO A 187 24.75 5.65 -11.12
CA PRO A 187 24.45 6.31 -12.38
C PRO A 187 25.68 7.15 -12.74
N ARG A 188 26.23 6.94 -13.94
CA ARG A 188 27.52 7.51 -14.40
C ARG A 188 27.43 9.03 -14.50
N SER A 189 27.41 9.72 -13.35
CA SER A 189 26.79 11.04 -13.19
C SER A 189 25.35 11.05 -13.72
N LEU A 190 24.40 11.57 -12.95
CA LEU A 190 23.19 12.09 -13.56
C LEU A 190 23.64 13.26 -14.41
N GLY A 191 24.01 13.01 -15.67
CA GLY A 191 24.57 14.00 -16.58
C GLY A 191 23.74 15.27 -16.53
N LEU A 192 24.19 16.24 -15.72
CA LEU A 192 23.66 17.59 -15.51
C LEU A 192 23.84 18.44 -16.79
N GLY A 193 23.68 17.82 -17.96
CA GLY A 193 23.86 18.39 -19.28
C GLY A 193 23.17 17.58 -20.40
N GLY A 194 22.11 16.82 -20.11
CA GLY A 194 21.44 15.95 -21.09
C GLY A 194 19.93 16.09 -21.12
N SER A 195 19.41 17.29 -21.40
CA SER A 195 18.13 17.56 -22.08
C SER A 195 17.03 16.46 -22.03
N TYR A 196 16.30 16.34 -20.93
CA TYR A 196 14.92 15.78 -20.96
C TYR A 196 13.88 16.80 -21.49
N ARG A 197 14.32 17.94 -22.05
CA ARG A 197 13.54 18.75 -23.00
C ARG A 197 13.85 18.26 -24.41
N GLY A 198 13.05 17.35 -24.96
CA GLY A 198 13.22 16.99 -26.38
C GLY A 198 12.75 15.61 -26.81
N GLY A 199 11.89 14.95 -26.03
CA GLY A 199 11.26 13.69 -26.44
C GLY A 199 9.75 13.86 -26.56
N GLY A 200 9.31 14.92 -27.25
CA GLY A 200 7.93 15.05 -27.65
C GLY A 200 7.61 13.90 -28.59
N SER A 201 7.11 12.80 -28.03
CA SER A 201 6.46 11.73 -28.77
C SER A 201 5.25 12.34 -29.47
N ALA A 202 5.52 12.78 -30.70
CA ALA A 202 4.57 13.18 -31.72
C ALA A 202 3.64 12.02 -32.16
N MET A 203 3.47 10.98 -31.34
CA MET A 203 2.61 9.83 -31.64
C MET A 203 1.24 9.87 -30.94
N ASP A 204 0.99 10.80 -30.02
CA ASP A 204 -0.33 10.95 -29.37
C ASP A 204 -1.18 12.11 -29.94
N ARG A 205 -0.80 12.67 -31.10
CA ARG A 205 -1.62 13.69 -31.78
C ARG A 205 -2.63 13.13 -32.79
N ASP A 206 -2.57 11.85 -33.12
CA ASP A 206 -3.51 11.25 -34.08
C ASP A 206 -4.71 10.55 -33.43
N ARG A 207 -4.72 10.31 -32.11
CA ARG A 207 -5.87 9.68 -31.44
C ARG A 207 -7.01 10.61 -31.05
N ASP A 208 -6.77 11.91 -30.96
CA ASP A 208 -7.82 12.89 -30.64
C ASP A 208 -8.56 13.45 -31.87
N ARG A 209 -8.16 13.06 -33.09
CA ARG A 209 -8.87 13.49 -34.30
C ARG A 209 -10.16 12.72 -34.57
N ASP A 210 -10.29 11.50 -34.05
CA ASP A 210 -11.47 10.65 -34.32
C ASP A 210 -12.61 10.79 -33.30
N ARG A 211 -12.36 11.30 -32.09
CA ARG A 211 -13.45 11.48 -31.10
C ARG A 211 -14.36 12.67 -31.39
N ARG A 212 -13.92 13.67 -32.14
CA ARG A 212 -14.75 14.85 -32.51
C ARG A 212 -15.78 14.61 -33.62
N SER A 213 -15.76 13.45 -34.28
CA SER A 213 -16.70 13.19 -35.39
C SER A 213 -18.01 12.50 -34.96
N ARG A 214 -18.09 11.92 -33.75
CA ARG A 214 -19.30 11.22 -33.28
C ARG A 214 -20.37 12.10 -32.65
N GLU A 215 -20.02 13.27 -32.12
CA GLU A 215 -20.98 14.12 -31.39
C GLU A 215 -21.90 14.93 -32.32
N ARG A 216 -21.60 15.01 -33.63
CA ARG A 216 -22.43 15.74 -34.59
C ARG A 216 -23.63 14.96 -35.14
N ARG A 217 -23.78 13.66 -34.82
CA ARG A 217 -24.78 12.80 -35.48
C ARG A 217 -26.07 12.56 -34.71
N GLU A 218 -26.18 13.00 -33.45
CA GLU A 218 -27.39 12.75 -32.64
C GLU A 218 -28.42 13.90 -32.64
N ARG A 219 -28.11 15.06 -33.24
CA ARG A 219 -29.01 16.24 -33.17
C ARG A 219 -30.17 16.24 -34.17
N SER A 220 -30.42 15.16 -34.93
CA SER A 220 -31.36 15.19 -36.07
C SER A 220 -32.63 14.32 -35.93
N ARG A 221 -32.89 13.64 -34.80
CA ARG A 221 -34.05 12.72 -34.70
C ARG A 221 -35.30 13.23 -33.96
N SER A 222 -35.33 14.48 -33.50
CA SER A 222 -36.41 14.95 -32.62
C SER A 222 -37.63 15.62 -33.30
N ARG A 223 -37.88 15.45 -34.61
CA ARG A 223 -38.95 16.21 -35.32
C ARG A 223 -40.16 15.43 -35.85
N SER A 224 -40.36 14.14 -35.52
CA SER A 224 -41.40 13.35 -36.21
C SER A 224 -42.41 12.59 -35.32
N ARG A 225 -42.90 13.15 -34.21
CA ARG A 225 -44.03 12.55 -33.46
C ARG A 225 -45.09 13.55 -33.01
N ARG A 226 -45.59 14.39 -33.92
CA ARG A 226 -46.75 15.26 -33.60
C ARG A 226 -47.79 15.39 -34.73
N ARG A 227 -48.12 14.29 -35.41
CA ARG A 227 -49.34 14.19 -36.23
C ARG A 227 -49.81 12.75 -36.34
N ARG A 228 -50.72 12.35 -35.43
CA ARG A 228 -51.96 11.63 -35.72
C ARG A 228 -52.71 11.41 -34.43
#